data_AF-A0A6N7ITC8-F1
#
_entry.id   AF-A0A6N7ITC8-F1
#
_cell.length_a   1.000
_cell.length_b   1.000
_cell.length_c   1.000
_cell.angle_alpha   90.00
_cell.angle_beta   90.00
_cell.angle_gamma   90.00
#
_symmetry.space_group_name_H-M   'P 1'
#
loop_
_entity.id
_entity.type
_entity.pdbx_description
1 polymer ?
#
loop_
_entity_poly.entity_id
_entity_poly.type
_entity_poly.pdbx_seq_one_letter_code
_entity_poly.pdbx_strand_id
1 'polypeptide(L)' 'MKIKIPIEEVEEGCLINGKKVVDVLHRLHAGYVRLTLEGGDILDGYAGRDMIVVEQYRKGSTQIA' A
#
# COMPACT_ATOMS: atom_id res chain seq x y z
N MET A 1 -10.91 -9.78 2.91
CA MET A 1 -11.79 -8.72 3.44
C MET A 1 -11.36 -7.43 2.78
N LYS A 2 -12.27 -6.66 2.16
CA LYS A 2 -11.88 -5.40 1.52
C LYS A 2 -11.92 -4.27 2.55
N ILE A 3 -10.79 -3.65 2.83
CA ILE A 3 -10.71 -2.46 3.68
C ILE A 3 -10.16 -1.29 2.88
N LYS A 4 -10.59 -0.07 3.22
CA LYS A 4 -10.12 1.16 2.62
C LYS A 4 -9.16 1.83 3.60
N ILE A 5 -7.90 2.00 3.21
CA ILE A 5 -6.84 2.61 4.02
C ILE A 5 -6.18 3.76 3.24
N PRO A 6 -5.53 4.72 3.93
CA PRO A 6 -4.70 5.72 3.26
C PRO A 6 -3.60 5.06 2.42
N ILE A 7 -3.24 5.64 1.28
CA ILE A 7 -2.21 5.08 0.39
C ILE A 7 -0.85 4.95 1.11
N GLU A 8 -0.55 5.87 2.03
CA GLU A 8 0.66 5.87 2.84
C GLU A 8 0.69 4.78 3.92
N GLU A 9 -0.43 4.13 4.21
CA GLU A 9 -0.49 2.99 5.14
C GLU A 9 -0.37 1.63 4.41
N VAL A 10 -0.27 1.63 3.07
CA VAL A 10 -0.10 0.40 2.30
C VAL A 10 1.32 -0.12 2.47
N GLU A 11 1.44 -1.38 2.88
CA GLU A 11 2.72 -2.07 3.06
C GLU A 11 2.97 -3.08 1.93
N GLU A 12 4.24 -3.43 1.72
CA GLU A 12 4.62 -4.57 0.89
C GLU A 12 3.89 -5.84 1.34
N GLY A 13 3.38 -6.60 0.38
CA GLY A 13 2.60 -7.79 0.62
C GLY A 13 1.10 -7.57 0.79
N CYS A 14 0.62 -6.33 0.86
CA CYS A 14 -0.82 -6.06 0.73
C CYS A 14 -1.34 -6.55 -0.64
N LEU A 15 -2.60 -6.98 -0.69
CA LEU A 15 -3.25 -7.40 -1.92
C LEU A 15 -4.19 -6.32 -2.42
N ILE A 16 -3.98 -5.79 -3.61
CA ILE A 16 -4.82 -4.78 -4.26
C ILE A 16 -5.31 -5.37 -5.59
N ASN A 17 -6.62 -5.51 -5.74
CA ASN A 17 -7.25 -6.11 -6.93
C ASN A 17 -6.63 -7.47 -7.33
N GLY A 18 -6.40 -8.35 -6.36
CA GLY A 18 -5.74 -9.63 -6.59
C GLY A 18 -4.24 -9.59 -6.87
N LYS A 19 -3.60 -8.41 -6.90
CA LYS A 19 -2.15 -8.25 -7.12
C LYS A 19 -1.44 -7.87 -5.83
N LYS A 20 -0.31 -8.49 -5.56
CA LYS A 20 0.50 -8.23 -4.36
C LYS A 20 1.32 -6.96 -4.56
N VAL A 21 1.37 -6.08 -3.56
CA VAL A 21 2.32 -4.96 -3.51
C VAL A 21 3.72 -5.53 -3.30
N VAL A 22 4.66 -5.18 -4.17
CA VAL A 22 6.05 -5.69 -4.14
C VAL A 22 7.07 -4.62 -3.80
N ASP A 23 6.71 -3.34 -3.89
CA ASP A 23 7.57 -2.21 -3.51
C ASP A 23 6.70 -0.99 -3.16
N VAL A 24 7.16 -0.19 -2.21
CA VAL A 24 6.49 1.03 -1.76
C VAL A 24 7.51 2.16 -1.65
N LEU A 25 7.35 3.18 -2.48
CA LEU A 25 8.19 4.38 -2.48
C LEU A 25 7.45 5.56 -1.84
N HIS A 26 7.97 6.03 -0.72
CA HIS A 26 7.52 7.27 -0.08
C HIS A 26 8.45 8.44 -0.42
N ARG A 27 7.92 9.50 -1.02
CA ARG A 27 8.61 10.79 -1.20
C ARG A 27 8.00 11.83 -0.26
N LEU A 28 8.45 11.80 0.98
CA LEU A 28 7.90 12.59 2.09
C LEU A 28 7.86 14.10 1.80
N HIS A 29 8.88 14.66 1.15
CA HIS A 29 8.93 16.09 0.80
C HIS A 29 7.83 16.53 -0.18
N ALA A 30 7.34 15.62 -1.01
CA ALA A 30 6.29 15.87 -1.99
C ALA A 30 4.92 15.29 -1.57
N GLY A 31 4.87 14.62 -0.42
CA GLY A 31 3.72 13.82 0.01
C GLY A 31 3.36 12.71 -0.98
N TYR A 32 4.24 12.35 -1.91
CA TYR A 32 3.94 11.41 -2.98
C TYR A 32 4.24 9.98 -2.53
N VAL A 33 3.32 9.06 -2.83
CA VAL A 33 3.46 7.62 -2.56
C VAL A 33 3.26 6.88 -3.87
N ARG A 34 4.16 5.92 -4.15
CA ARG A 34 4.06 5.00 -5.27
C ARG A 34 4.11 3.58 -4.76
N LEU A 35 3.15 2.77 -5.20
CA LEU A 35 3.07 1.34 -4.99
C LEU A 35 3.38 0.65 -6.30
N THR A 36 4.25 -0.35 -6.26
CA THR A 36 4.48 -1.26 -7.38
C THR A 36 3.78 -2.58 -7.04
N LEU A 37 2.94 -3.08 -7.95
CA LEU A 37 2.27 -4.37 -7.80
C LEU A 37 3.00 -5.44 -8.61
N GLU A 38 2.76 -6.69 -8.25
CA GLU A 38 3.20 -7.85 -9.01
C GLU A 38 2.72 -7.76 -10.47
N GLY A 39 3.64 -8.01 -11.40
CA GLY A 39 3.41 -7.80 -12.84
C GLY A 39 3.77 -6.40 -13.33
N GLY A 40 4.24 -5.50 -12.46
CA GLY A 40 4.77 -4.18 -12.85
C GLY A 40 3.73 -3.07 -12.93
N ASP A 41 2.49 -3.31 -12.48
CA ASP A 41 1.50 -2.25 -12.36
C ASP A 41 1.95 -1.22 -11.32
N ILE A 42 1.65 0.04 -11.58
CA ILE A 42 1.99 1.13 -10.68
C ILE A 42 0.69 1.80 -10.23
N LEU A 43 0.57 2.01 -8.92
CA LEU A 43 -0.44 2.88 -8.32
C LEU A 43 0.26 4.02 -7.62
N ASP A 44 -0.17 5.24 -7.89
CA ASP A 44 0.37 6.41 -7.24
C ASP A 44 -0.69 7.32 -6.65
N GLY A 45 -0.25 8.13 -5.70
CA GLY A 45 -1.12 9.04 -4.98
C GLY A 45 -0.35 9.88 -3.99
N TYR A 46 -1.09 10.57 -3.13
CA TYR A 46 -0.58 11.52 -2.18
C TYR A 46 -1.04 11.18 -0.76
N ALA A 47 -0.09 11.21 0.16
CA ALA A 47 -0.32 11.02 1.58
C ALA A 47 -1.37 12.03 2.11
N GLY A 48 -2.30 11.54 2.92
CA GLY A 48 -3.41 12.30 3.50
C GLY A 48 -4.51 12.68 2.49
N ARG A 49 -4.45 12.19 1.24
CA ARG A 49 -5.44 12.49 0.19
C ARG A 49 -6.02 11.23 -0.42
N ASP A 50 -5.15 10.32 -0.85
CA ASP A 50 -5.57 9.14 -1.60
C ASP A 50 -5.77 7.94 -0.68
N MET A 51 -6.83 7.19 -0.98
CA MET A 51 -7.24 6.02 -0.21
C MET A 51 -7.31 4.81 -1.14
N ILE A 52 -6.72 3.70 -0.72
CA ILE A 52 -6.63 2.46 -1.49
C ILE A 52 -7.47 1.37 -0.83
N VAL A 53 -8.12 0.55 -1.66
CA VAL A 53 -8.83 -0.64 -1.20
C VAL A 53 -7.88 -1.83 -1.25
N VAL A 54 -7.59 -2.41 -0.08
CA VAL A 54 -6.78 -3.61 0.07
C VAL A 54 -7.65 -4.80 0.46
N GLU A 55 -7.40 -5.95 -0.14
CA GLU A 55 -8.11 -7.22 0.05
C GLU A 55 -7.49 -8.06 1.16
N GLN A 56 -6.19 -7.84 1.39
CA GLN A 56 -5.42 -8.37 2.50
C GLN A 56 -4.52 -7.25 3.01
N TYR A 57 -4.71 -6.92 4.28
CA TYR A 57 -3.91 -5.94 5.01
C TYR A 57 -3.25 -6.64 6.19
N ARG A 58 -1.94 -6.47 6.33
CA ARG A 58 -1.22 -6.85 7.54
C ARG A 58 -0.60 -5.57 8.07
N LYS A 59 -1.18 -5.01 9.13
CA LYS A 59 -0.58 -3.89 9.86
C LYS A 59 0.45 -4.44 10.81
N GLY A 60 1.71 -4.47 10.39
CA GLY A 60 2.82 -4.90 11.24
C GLY A 60 2.71 -6.35 11.75
N SER A 61 3.73 -7.15 11.51
CA SER A 61 4.00 -8.28 12.40
C SER A 61 4.30 -7.74 13.80
N THR A 62 3.28 -7.62 14.66
CA THR A 62 3.53 -7.82 16.09
C THR A 62 3.92 -9.28 16.23
N GLN A 63 5.22 -9.53 16.21
CA GLN A 63 5.80 -10.74 16.74
C GLN A 63 5.55 -10.67 18.26
N ILE A 64 4.39 -11.16 18.71
CA ILE A 64 4.21 -11.45 20.13
C ILE A 64 5.00 -12.75 20.34
N ALA A 65 6.17 -12.60 20.96
CA ALA A 65 6.93 -13.71 21.53
C ALA A 65 6.12 -14.41 22.62
#